data_AF-A0A2G9Z3K9-F1
#
_entry.id   AF-A0A2G9Z3K9-F1
#
_cell.length_a   1.000
_cell.length_b   1.000
_cell.length_c   1.000
_cell.angle_alpha   90.00
_cell.angle_beta   90.00
_cell.angle_gamma   90.00
#
_symmetry.space_group_name_H-M   'P 1'
#
loop_
_entity.id
_entity.type
_entity.pdbx_description
1 polymer ?
#
loop_
_entity_poly.entity_id
_entity_poly.type
_entity_poly.pdbx_seq_one_letter_code
_entity_poly.pdbx_strand_id
1 'polypeptide(L)'
;MALFFIGVLEMIIATLWTKMVVETRVLASGMVTMVNILIWYYVLQRIVDDINNWQLVLLYAFGCAVGTVISTYYFQRSEQAQAQIQAEASAQ
;
A
#
# COMPACT_ATOMS: atom_id res chain seq x y z
N MET A 1 5.88 -5.53 17.02
CA MET A 1 5.59 -6.59 16.02
C MET A 1 4.36 -6.25 15.17
N ALA A 2 3.19 -5.98 15.75
CA ALA A 2 1.98 -5.65 14.98
C ALA A 2 2.14 -4.47 14.00
N LEU A 3 2.87 -3.40 14.39
CA LEU A 3 3.11 -2.23 13.55
C LEU A 3 3.89 -2.52 12.25
N PHE A 4 4.74 -3.55 12.23
CA PHE A 4 5.45 -3.95 11.01
C PHE A 4 4.46 -4.43 9.94
N PHE A 5 3.56 -5.33 10.30
CA PHE A 5 2.52 -5.83 9.38
C PHE A 5 1.56 -4.72 8.97
N ILE A 6 1.22 -3.81 9.89
CA ILE A 6 0.38 -2.65 9.58
C ILE A 6 1.07 -1.74 8.55
N GLY A 7 2.37 -1.43 8.70
CA GLY A 7 3.11 -0.63 7.72
C GLY A 7 3.21 -1.31 6.35
N VAL A 8 3.39 -2.64 6.31
CA VAL A 8 3.36 -3.41 5.05
C VAL A 8 1.99 -3.30 4.37
N LEU A 9 0.92 -3.53 5.14
CA LEU A 9 -0.45 -3.55 4.64
C LEU A 9 -0.92 -2.16 4.21
N GLU A 10 -0.53 -1.11 4.95
CA GLU A 10 -0.75 0.28 4.59
C GLU A 10 -0.14 0.61 3.23
N MET A 11 1.13 0.26 3.01
CA MET A 11 1.78 0.55 1.72
C MET A 11 1.16 -0.24 0.55
N ILE A 12 0.65 -1.45 0.79
CA ILE A 12 -0.12 -2.19 -0.21
C ILE A 12 -1.43 -1.45 -0.55
N ILE A 13 -2.18 -1.01 0.46
CA ILE A 13 -3.44 -0.24 0.27
C ILE A 13 -3.15 1.07 -0.46
N ALA A 14 -2.08 1.78 -0.09
CA ALA A 14 -1.67 3.02 -0.73
C ALA A 14 -1.32 2.80 -2.22
N THR A 15 -0.66 1.69 -2.55
CA THR A 15 -0.32 1.34 -3.95
C THR A 15 -1.56 0.95 -4.76
N LEU A 16 -2.52 0.25 -4.14
CA LEU A 16 -3.81 -0.02 -4.79
C LEU A 16 -4.60 1.27 -5.02
N TRP A 17 -4.59 2.18 -4.05
CA TRP A 17 -5.21 3.49 -4.15
C TRP A 17 -4.64 4.31 -5.31
N THR A 18 -3.31 4.41 -5.44
CA THR A 18 -2.68 5.15 -6.55
C THR A 18 -3.12 4.58 -7.90
N LYS A 19 -3.23 3.24 -8.03
CA LYS A 19 -3.77 2.63 -9.25
C LYS A 19 -5.23 3.01 -9.53
N MET A 20 -6.09 2.95 -8.51
CA MET A 20 -7.51 3.30 -8.66
C MET A 20 -7.75 4.78 -8.98
N VAL A 21 -6.89 5.66 -8.46
CA VAL A 21 -6.89 7.09 -8.81
C VAL A 21 -6.48 7.28 -10.27
N VAL A 22 -5.42 6.60 -10.73
CA VAL A 22 -4.95 6.66 -12.12
C VAL A 22 -5.98 6.10 -13.11
N GLU A 23 -6.67 5.00 -12.75
CA GLU A 23 -7.78 4.43 -13.55
C GLU A 23 -9.08 5.28 -13.49
N THR A 24 -9.06 6.48 -12.90
CA THR A 24 -10.18 7.43 -12.80
C THR A 24 -11.45 6.88 -12.11
N ARG A 25 -11.32 5.86 -11.26
CA ARG A 25 -12.44 5.30 -10.49
C ARG A 25 -12.76 6.15 -9.25
N VAL A 26 -13.39 7.30 -9.46
CA VAL A 26 -13.62 8.36 -8.44
C VAL A 26 -14.28 7.84 -7.15
N LEU A 27 -15.29 6.97 -7.24
CA LEU A 27 -15.99 6.45 -6.06
C LEU A 27 -15.11 5.46 -5.27
N ALA A 28 -14.38 4.60 -5.98
CA ALA A 28 -13.52 3.59 -5.38
C ALA A 28 -12.28 4.24 -4.74
N SER A 29 -11.67 5.22 -5.41
CA SER A 29 -10.55 5.97 -4.86
C SER A 29 -10.96 6.75 -3.60
N GLY A 30 -12.15 7.34 -3.58
CA GLY A 30 -12.69 8.01 -2.39
C GLY A 30 -12.86 7.07 -1.20
N MET A 31 -13.45 5.89 -1.39
CA MET A 31 -13.62 4.89 -0.33
C MET A 31 -12.28 4.41 0.22
N VAL A 32 -11.30 4.18 -0.66
CA VAL A 32 -9.98 3.70 -0.25
C VAL A 32 -9.20 4.79 0.48
N THR A 33 -9.33 6.07 0.07
CA THR A 33 -8.77 7.20 0.84
C THR A 33 -9.32 7.23 2.26
N MET A 34 -10.64 7.04 2.43
CA MET A 34 -11.26 7.02 3.75
C MET A 34 -10.69 5.90 4.63
N VAL A 35 -10.56 4.69 4.09
CA VAL A 35 -9.96 3.55 4.80
C VAL A 35 -8.48 3.84 5.14
N ASN A 36 -7.73 4.40 4.20
CA ASN A 36 -6.31 4.75 4.39
C ASN A 36 -6.13 5.74 5.56
N ILE A 37 -6.93 6.79 5.62
CA ILE A 37 -6.89 7.77 6.72
C ILE A 37 -7.20 7.11 8.08
N LEU A 38 -8.14 6.16 8.15
CA LEU A 38 -8.45 5.44 9.40
C LEU A 38 -7.28 4.58 9.87
N ILE A 39 -6.56 3.94 8.94
CA ILE A 39 -5.36 3.16 9.25
C ILE A 39 -4.26 4.09 9.78
N TRP A 40 -4.02 5.22 9.09
CA TRP A 40 -3.07 6.24 9.52
C TRP A 40 -3.37 6.77 10.92
N TYR A 41 -4.63 7.07 11.21
CA TYR A 41 -5.06 7.54 12.52
C TYR A 41 -4.72 6.53 13.62
N TYR A 42 -5.00 5.24 13.39
CA TYR A 42 -4.68 4.17 14.33
C TYR A 42 -3.16 4.03 14.55
N VAL A 43 -2.37 4.09 13.49
CA VAL A 43 -0.90 4.03 13.56
C VAL A 43 -0.37 5.21 14.37
N LEU A 44 -0.80 6.43 14.04
CA LEU A 44 -0.40 7.65 14.74
C LEU A 44 -0.73 7.58 16.22
N GLN A 45 -1.95 7.16 16.57
CA GLN A 45 -2.33 6.97 17.97
C GLN A 45 -1.36 6.01 18.68
N ARG A 46 -1.04 4.88 18.05
CA ARG A 46 -0.14 3.89 18.65
C ARG A 46 1.30 4.36 18.78
N ILE A 47 1.78 5.20 17.87
CA ILE A 47 3.10 5.83 17.96
C ILE A 47 3.12 6.91 19.05
N VAL A 48 2.06 7.71 19.16
CA VAL A 48 1.95 8.79 20.16
C VAL A 48 1.79 8.23 21.57
N ASP A 49 1.00 7.17 21.76
CA ASP A 49 0.82 6.48 23.05
C ASP A 49 2.16 5.99 23.64
N ASP A 50 3.12 5.67 22.78
CA ASP A 50 4.38 5.01 23.14
C ASP A 50 5.59 5.75 22.54
N ILE A 51 5.53 7.09 22.56
CA ILE A 51 6.47 8.00 21.85
C ILE A 51 7.94 7.85 22.25
N ASN A 52 8.22 7.40 23.47
CA ASN A 52 9.58 7.13 23.94
C ASN A 52 10.21 5.89 23.29
N ASN A 53 9.39 5.02 22.68
CA ASN A 53 9.82 3.79 22.07
C ASN A 53 10.09 3.99 20.57
N TRP A 54 11.20 4.66 20.26
CA TRP A 54 11.72 4.90 18.91
C TRP A 54 11.88 3.61 18.07
N GLN A 55 12.03 2.45 18.72
CA GLN A 55 12.06 1.15 18.05
C GLN A 55 10.72 0.82 17.37
N LEU A 56 9.58 1.28 17.89
CA LEU A 56 8.27 1.12 17.23
C LEU A 56 8.21 1.87 15.90
N VAL A 57 8.74 3.10 15.87
CA VAL A 57 8.80 3.93 14.66
C VAL A 57 9.71 3.28 13.62
N LEU A 58 10.86 2.74 14.04
CA LEU A 58 11.77 2.03 13.14
C LEU A 58 11.15 0.74 12.57
N LEU A 59 10.43 -0.04 13.38
CA LEU A 59 9.72 -1.23 12.91
C LEU A 59 8.60 -0.87 11.93
N TYR A 60 7.90 0.23 12.17
CA TYR A 60 6.88 0.74 11.28
C TYR A 60 7.49 1.19 9.94
N ALA A 61 8.55 2.02 9.98
CA ALA A 61 9.28 2.45 8.80
C ALA A 61 9.87 1.28 8.00
N PHE A 62 10.38 0.26 8.68
CA PHE A 62 10.86 -0.97 8.05
C PHE A 62 9.72 -1.75 7.38
N GLY A 63 8.56 -1.84 8.05
CA GLY A 63 7.34 -2.40 7.46
C GLY A 63 6.90 -1.66 6.20
N CYS A 64 6.93 -0.34 6.23
CA CYS A 64 6.63 0.50 5.06
C CYS A 64 7.63 0.26 3.92
N ALA A 65 8.94 0.22 4.21
CA ALA A 65 9.95 -0.04 3.18
C ALA A 65 9.76 -1.41 2.53
N VAL A 66 9.53 -2.46 3.33
CA VAL A 66 9.24 -3.82 2.83
C VAL A 66 7.93 -3.83 2.03
N GLY A 67 6.88 -3.19 2.53
CA GLY A 67 5.59 -3.07 1.84
C GLY A 67 5.71 -2.40 0.48
N THR A 68 6.50 -1.34 0.36
CA THR A 68 6.77 -0.66 -0.91
C THR A 68 7.56 -1.53 -1.87
N VAL A 69 8.60 -2.22 -1.41
CA VAL A 69 9.40 -3.13 -2.26
C VAL A 69 8.53 -4.27 -2.77
N ILE A 70 7.75 -4.92 -1.89
CA ILE A 70 6.83 -5.99 -2.26
C ILE A 70 5.77 -5.48 -3.24
N SER A 71 5.10 -4.38 -2.92
CA SER A 71 4.03 -3.83 -3.76
C SER A 71 4.54 -3.41 -5.12
N THR A 72 5.68 -2.73 -5.19
CA THR A 72 6.32 -2.31 -6.45
C THR A 72 6.74 -3.52 -7.28
N TYR A 73 7.31 -4.55 -6.65
CA TYR A 73 7.72 -5.77 -7.34
C TYR A 73 6.51 -6.56 -7.88
N TYR A 74 5.45 -6.69 -7.07
CA TYR A 74 4.19 -7.29 -7.51
C TYR A 74 3.52 -6.49 -8.62
N PHE A 75 3.55 -5.15 -8.54
CA PHE A 75 3.00 -4.28 -9.58
C PHE A 75 3.75 -4.43 -10.89
N GLN A 76 5.09 -4.39 -10.88
CA GLN A 76 5.92 -4.64 -12.06
C GLN A 76 5.58 -5.99 -12.71
N ARG A 77 5.40 -7.03 -11.90
CA ARG A 77 5.04 -8.36 -12.40
C ARG A 77 3.60 -8.42 -12.92
N SER A 78 2.67 -7.67 -12.32
CA SER A 78 1.29 -7.59 -12.76
C SER A 78 1.11 -6.76 -14.03
N GLU A 79 1.89 -5.70 -14.23
CA GLU A 79 1.93 -4.93 -15.47
C GLU A 79 2.56 -5.74 -16.60
N GLN A 80 3.62 -6.51 -16.33
CA GLN A 80 4.17 -7.46 -17.31
C GLN A 80 3.18 -8.57 -17.68
N ALA A 81 2.43 -9.10 -16.71
CA ALA A 81 1.40 -10.10 -16.96
C ALA A 81 0.21 -9.51 -17.75
N GLN A 82 -0.24 -8.29 -17.43
CA GLN A 82 -1.29 -7.61 -18.18
C GLN A 82 -0.84 -7.24 -19.61
N ALA A 83 0.41 -6.82 -19.79
CA ALA A 83 0.98 -6.52 -21.11
C ALA A 83 1.12 -7.79 -21.99
N GLN A 84 1.48 -8.94 -21.41
CA GLN A 84 1.50 -10.22 -22.13
C GLN A 84 0.10 -10.67 -22.54
N ILE A 85 -0.89 -10.56 -21.65
CA ILE A 85 -2.29 -10.92 -21.96
C ILE A 85 -2.89 -10.01 -23.05
N GLN A 86 -2.55 -8.71 -23.05
CA GLN A 86 -2.97 -7.79 -24.11
C GLN A 86 -2.26 -8.05 -25.46
N ALA A 87 -0.98 -8.43 -25.42
CA ALA A 87 -0.23 -8.80 -26.62
C ALA A 87 -0.79 -10.07 -27.28
N GLU A 88 -1.12 -11.10 -26.48
CA GLU A 88 -1.76 -12.34 -26.96
C GLU A 88 -3.18 -12.09 -27.50
N ALA A 89 -3.96 -11.18 -26.90
CA ALA A 89 -5.30 -10.83 -27.38
C ALA A 89 -5.31 -9.98 -28.67
N SER A 90 -4.21 -9.29 -29.00
CA SER A 90 -4.07 -8.50 -30.23
C SER A 90 -3.52 -9.27 -31.44
N ALA A 91 -3.10 -10.52 -31.21
CA ALA A 91 -2.55 -11.42 -32.22
C ALA A 91 -3.59 -12.46 -32.74
N GLN A 92 -4.84 -12.39 -32.28
CA GLN A 92 -6.00 -13.12 -32.80
C GLN A 92 -6.87 -12.21 -33.67
#